data_AF-A0A1C0VCC0-F1
#
_entry.id   AF-A0A1C0VCC0-F1
#
_cell.length_a   1.000
_cell.length_b   1.000
_cell.length_c   1.000
_cell.angle_alpha   90.00
_cell.angle_beta   90.00
_cell.angle_gamma   90.00
#
_symmetry.space_group_name_H-M   'P 1'
#
loop_
_entity.id
_entity.type
_entity.pdbx_description
1 polymer ?
#
loop_
_entity_poly.entity_id
_entity_poly.type
_entity_poly.pdbx_seq_one_letter_code
_entity_poly.pdbx_strand_id
1 'polypeptide(L)'
;MIRVHVFVEGQTEETFVKEVLCEYFQEKDIYLNPILVRTSSIGKGGVVSYAKIKPQLDRKCREDKTAFVTTMFDLYGLPNDFPGSDSLPKTSDPFQKVEYLEQKMGQDIGHTNFIPNLLVHEFEALLYSQPQVFAEWFDASVVSILQGDRNQFISPEHINDNPLTAPSKRILKCCQEYDKVLHGSLLAIEIGLDTIRQQCQHFHQWLLNLENI
;
A
#
# COMPACT_ATOMS: atom_id res chain seq x y z
N MET A 1 12.61 -9.32 -20.03
CA MET A 1 11.30 -9.56 -19.40
C MET A 1 11.51 -10.04 -17.98
N ILE A 2 11.27 -9.16 -17.02
CA ILE A 2 11.27 -9.47 -15.59
C ILE A 2 9.83 -9.57 -15.13
N ARG A 3 9.53 -10.55 -14.27
CA ARG A 3 8.17 -10.75 -13.71
C ARG A 3 8.21 -10.46 -12.23
N VAL A 4 7.21 -9.73 -11.74
CA VAL A 4 7.09 -9.40 -10.32
C VAL A 4 5.69 -9.74 -9.84
N HIS A 5 5.59 -10.64 -8.87
CA HIS A 5 4.32 -10.95 -8.21
C HIS A 5 4.10 -10.00 -7.04
N VAL A 6 3.05 -9.19 -7.11
CA VAL A 6 2.70 -8.20 -6.08
C VAL A 6 1.58 -8.77 -5.23
N PHE A 7 1.86 -9.19 -4.00
CA PHE A 7 0.80 -9.61 -3.09
C PHE A 7 0.10 -8.39 -2.49
N VAL A 8 -1.23 -8.37 -2.58
CA VAL A 8 -2.08 -7.25 -2.16
C VAL A 8 -3.21 -7.73 -1.25
N GLU A 9 -3.73 -6.84 -0.40
CA GLU A 9 -4.76 -7.19 0.59
C GLU A 9 -6.19 -7.21 0.03
N GLY A 10 -6.49 -6.25 -0.83
CA GLY A 10 -7.84 -5.96 -1.28
C GLY A 10 -7.91 -5.63 -2.77
N GLN A 11 -9.16 -5.44 -3.22
CA GLN A 11 -9.46 -5.17 -4.62
C GLN A 11 -9.00 -3.78 -5.05
N THR A 12 -8.91 -2.82 -4.12
CA THR A 12 -8.43 -1.47 -4.42
C THR A 12 -6.96 -1.50 -4.83
N GLU A 13 -6.12 -2.16 -4.04
CA GLU A 13 -4.69 -2.32 -4.33
C GLU A 13 -4.49 -3.19 -5.58
N GLU A 14 -5.29 -4.25 -5.74
CA GLU A 14 -5.25 -5.09 -6.95
C GLU A 14 -5.51 -4.27 -8.21
N THR A 15 -6.56 -3.44 -8.20
CA THR A 15 -6.90 -2.55 -9.31
C THR A 15 -5.80 -1.53 -9.55
N PHE A 16 -5.28 -0.90 -8.50
CA PHE A 16 -4.19 0.07 -8.62
C PHE A 16 -2.94 -0.55 -9.26
N VAL A 17 -2.54 -1.76 -8.85
CA VAL A 17 -1.42 -2.46 -9.49
C VAL A 17 -1.71 -2.72 -10.97
N LYS A 18 -2.91 -3.21 -11.32
CA LYS A 18 -3.28 -3.56 -12.71
C LYS A 18 -3.36 -2.35 -13.63
N GLU A 19 -4.02 -1.30 -13.17
CA GLU A 19 -4.42 -0.17 -14.03
C GLU A 19 -3.37 0.96 -14.01
N VAL A 20 -2.59 1.10 -12.94
CA VAL A 20 -1.59 2.18 -12.80
C VAL A 20 -0.17 1.65 -12.90
N LEU A 21 0.19 0.66 -12.05
CA LEU A 21 1.58 0.24 -11.98
C LEU A 21 2.01 -0.62 -13.18
N CYS A 22 1.14 -1.53 -13.67
CA CYS A 22 1.48 -2.35 -14.83
C CYS A 22 1.84 -1.50 -16.05
N GLU A 23 1.09 -0.43 -16.34
CA GLU A 23 1.38 0.47 -17.47
C GLU A 23 2.77 1.09 -17.33
N TYR A 24 3.09 1.63 -16.16
CA TYR A 24 4.38 2.27 -15.88
C TYR A 24 5.59 1.33 -15.98
N PHE A 25 5.45 0.09 -15.51
CA PHE A 25 6.54 -0.89 -15.50
C PHE A 25 6.71 -1.62 -16.83
N GLN A 26 5.64 -1.72 -17.64
CA GLN A 26 5.70 -2.36 -18.95
C GLN A 26 6.72 -1.70 -19.87
N GLU A 27 6.86 -0.37 -19.82
CA GLU A 27 7.88 0.37 -20.57
C GLU A 27 9.33 0.01 -20.19
N LYS A 28 9.51 -0.65 -19.04
CA LYS A 28 10.82 -1.05 -18.48
C LYS A 28 11.05 -2.57 -18.60
N ASP A 29 10.26 -3.27 -19.42
CA ASP A 29 10.27 -4.74 -19.54
C ASP A 29 10.02 -5.48 -18.21
N ILE A 30 9.36 -4.83 -17.24
CA ILE A 30 8.95 -5.38 -15.95
C ILE A 30 7.43 -5.58 -15.96
N TYR A 31 6.99 -6.80 -15.67
CA TYR A 31 5.58 -7.19 -15.75
C TYR A 31 5.08 -7.54 -14.36
N LEU A 32 4.20 -6.69 -13.83
CA LEU A 32 3.59 -6.91 -12.54
C LEU A 32 2.40 -7.87 -12.65
N ASN A 33 2.28 -8.77 -11.68
CA ASN A 33 1.14 -9.67 -11.53
C ASN A 33 0.61 -9.55 -10.09
N PRO A 34 -0.48 -8.81 -9.86
CA PRO A 34 -1.06 -8.72 -8.54
C PRO A 34 -1.69 -10.05 -8.11
N ILE A 35 -1.59 -10.36 -6.82
CA ILE A 35 -2.12 -11.57 -6.18
C ILE A 35 -2.83 -11.15 -4.90
N LEU A 36 -4.16 -11.31 -4.87
CA LEU A 36 -4.93 -11.16 -3.63
C LEU A 36 -4.52 -12.23 -2.62
N VAL A 37 -4.08 -11.79 -1.44
CA VAL A 37 -3.77 -12.71 -0.34
C VAL A 37 -5.04 -13.34 0.20
N ARG A 38 -5.00 -14.65 0.45
CA ARG A 38 -6.11 -15.36 1.11
C ARG A 38 -5.86 -15.45 2.61
N THR A 39 -6.50 -14.58 3.39
CA THR A 39 -6.32 -14.52 4.86
C THR A 39 -7.52 -15.10 5.63
N SER A 40 -8.68 -15.22 4.99
CA SER A 40 -9.88 -15.88 5.51
C SER A 40 -10.64 -16.65 4.42
N SER A 41 -11.49 -17.60 4.82
CA SER A 41 -12.40 -18.33 3.92
C SER A 41 -13.56 -17.47 3.39
N ILE A 42 -13.80 -16.29 3.99
CA ILE A 42 -14.97 -15.43 3.74
C ILE A 42 -14.57 -14.12 3.02
N GLY A 43 -13.28 -13.86 2.80
CA GLY A 43 -12.82 -12.80 1.89
C GLY A 43 -13.10 -11.37 2.35
N LYS A 44 -13.38 -11.13 3.64
CA LYS A 44 -13.35 -9.77 4.19
C LYS A 44 -11.88 -9.37 4.34
N GLY A 45 -11.48 -8.31 3.64
CA GLY A 45 -10.10 -7.87 3.45
C GLY A 45 -9.30 -7.66 4.75
N GLY A 46 -7.98 -7.49 4.58
CA GLY A 46 -7.04 -7.31 5.68
C GLY A 46 -6.10 -8.50 5.90
N VAL A 47 -4.85 -8.21 6.24
CA VAL A 47 -3.91 -9.20 6.79
C VAL A 47 -4.29 -9.58 8.22
N VAL A 48 -5.14 -10.60 8.37
CA VAL A 48 -5.56 -11.07 9.72
C VAL A 48 -4.57 -11.99 10.42
N SER A 49 -3.60 -12.56 9.71
CA SER A 49 -2.53 -13.38 10.32
C SER A 49 -1.37 -13.56 9.36
N TYR A 50 -0.17 -13.19 9.83
CA TYR A 50 1.06 -13.37 9.08
C TYR A 50 1.38 -14.85 8.86
N ALA A 51 1.04 -15.72 9.82
CA ALA A 51 1.18 -17.17 9.68
C ALA A 51 0.41 -17.76 8.47
N LYS A 52 -0.62 -17.08 7.97
CA LYS A 52 -1.33 -17.46 6.73
C LYS A 52 -0.70 -16.86 5.48
N ILE A 53 -0.01 -15.73 5.60
CA ILE A 53 0.64 -15.04 4.48
C ILE A 53 1.98 -15.69 4.14
N LYS A 54 2.82 -15.92 5.14
CA LYS A 54 4.18 -16.45 4.94
C LYS A 54 4.22 -17.68 4.02
N PRO A 55 3.39 -18.72 4.20
CA PRO A 55 3.42 -19.88 3.32
C PRO A 55 3.05 -19.57 1.86
N GLN A 56 2.26 -18.52 1.60
CA GLN A 56 1.90 -18.08 0.25
C GLN A 56 3.08 -17.37 -0.42
N LEU A 57 3.75 -16.47 0.31
CA LEU A 57 4.97 -15.79 -0.15
C LEU A 57 6.10 -16.79 -0.40
N ASP A 58 6.39 -17.67 0.57
CA ASP A 58 7.43 -18.71 0.47
C ASP A 58 7.19 -19.62 -0.74
N ARG A 59 5.95 -20.06 -0.93
CA ARG A 59 5.58 -20.90 -2.08
C ARG A 59 5.83 -20.16 -3.38
N LYS A 60 5.42 -18.90 -3.49
CA LYS A 60 5.56 -18.13 -4.72
C LYS A 60 7.03 -17.87 -5.06
N CYS A 61 7.84 -17.53 -4.07
CA CYS A 61 9.29 -17.34 -4.25
C CYS A 61 9.98 -18.62 -4.76
N ARG A 62 9.51 -19.80 -4.35
CA ARG A 62 10.08 -21.11 -4.77
C ARG A 62 9.55 -21.61 -6.10
N GLU A 63 8.27 -21.37 -6.37
CA GLU A 63 7.58 -21.79 -7.59
C GLU A 63 8.19 -21.08 -8.81
N ASP A 64 8.45 -19.79 -8.68
CA ASP A 64 8.92 -18.95 -9.78
C ASP A 64 10.25 -18.26 -9.43
N LYS A 65 11.33 -19.03 -9.48
CA LYS A 65 12.68 -18.57 -9.10
C LYS A 65 13.25 -17.48 -9.99
N THR A 66 12.68 -17.26 -11.17
CA THR A 66 13.12 -16.21 -12.11
C THR A 66 12.26 -14.95 -12.02
N ALA A 67 11.19 -14.98 -11.22
CA ALA A 67 10.38 -13.83 -10.89
C ALA A 67 10.76 -13.28 -9.50
N PHE A 68 10.48 -12.00 -9.30
CA PHE A 68 10.51 -11.37 -7.98
C PHE A 68 9.13 -11.44 -7.32
N VAL A 69 9.11 -11.35 -6.00
CA VAL A 69 7.89 -11.29 -5.20
C VAL A 69 7.99 -10.06 -4.31
N THR A 70 6.93 -9.26 -4.26
CA THR A 70 6.81 -8.09 -3.38
C THR A 70 5.43 -8.06 -2.75
N THR A 71 5.25 -7.20 -1.75
CA THR A 71 3.98 -6.96 -1.09
C THR A 71 3.54 -5.50 -1.26
N MET A 72 2.24 -5.25 -1.12
CA MET A 72 1.66 -3.93 -0.96
C MET A 72 0.54 -4.10 0.07
N PHE A 73 0.96 -4.09 1.34
CA PHE A 73 0.11 -4.30 2.50
C PHE A 73 0.07 -3.04 3.34
N ASP A 74 -1.07 -2.77 3.95
CA ASP A 74 -1.24 -1.66 4.87
C ASP A 74 -0.48 -1.96 6.16
N LEU A 75 0.38 -1.04 6.59
CA LEU A 75 1.02 -1.15 7.91
C LEU A 75 -0.02 -1.06 9.03
N TYR A 76 -1.05 -0.23 8.83
CA TYR A 76 -2.16 -0.16 9.76
C TYR A 76 -2.98 -1.46 9.74
N GLY A 77 -3.19 -2.03 10.92
CA GLY A 77 -3.94 -3.27 11.06
C GLY A 77 -3.13 -4.53 10.76
N LEU A 78 -1.79 -4.42 10.61
CA LEU A 78 -0.92 -5.60 10.60
C LEU A 78 -1.17 -6.49 11.82
N PRO A 79 -1.10 -7.81 11.65
CA PRO A 79 -1.46 -8.73 12.70
C PRO A 79 -0.37 -8.78 13.76
N ASN A 80 -0.75 -9.12 15.00
CA ASN A 80 0.20 -9.18 16.12
C ASN A 80 1.33 -10.21 15.90
N ASP A 81 1.10 -11.23 15.05
CA ASP A 81 2.09 -12.24 14.68
C ASP A 81 3.04 -11.80 13.55
N PHE A 82 2.97 -10.54 13.11
CA PHE A 82 3.88 -10.00 12.08
C PHE A 82 5.32 -9.89 12.60
N PRO A 83 6.35 -10.25 11.80
CA PRO A 83 7.74 -10.20 12.24
C PRO A 83 8.16 -8.80 12.73
N GLY A 84 8.67 -8.72 13.97
CA GLY A 84 9.15 -7.47 14.58
C GLY A 84 8.08 -6.63 15.28
N SER A 85 6.82 -7.05 15.31
CA SER A 85 5.73 -6.33 16.00
C SER A 85 5.99 -6.12 17.50
N ASP A 86 6.70 -7.04 18.14
CA ASP A 86 7.05 -7.04 19.56
C ASP A 86 8.22 -6.10 19.92
N SER A 87 8.94 -5.61 18.91
CA SER A 87 10.23 -4.94 19.05
C SER A 87 10.32 -3.67 18.20
N LEU A 88 9.17 -3.04 17.94
CA LEU A 88 9.08 -1.82 17.16
C LEU A 88 10.00 -0.69 17.72
N PRO A 89 10.69 0.06 16.85
CA PRO A 89 11.46 1.22 17.27
C PRO A 89 10.59 2.24 17.99
N LYS A 90 11.11 2.80 19.09
CA LYS A 90 10.46 3.90 19.82
C LYS A 90 10.72 5.22 19.09
N THR A 91 9.96 5.47 18.04
CA THR A 91 10.09 6.65 17.18
C THR A 91 8.71 7.16 16.77
N SER A 92 8.61 8.48 16.56
CA SER A 92 7.44 9.12 15.96
C SER A 92 7.52 9.16 14.44
N ASP A 93 8.68 8.85 13.87
CA ASP A 93 8.90 8.81 12.43
C ASP A 93 8.25 7.54 11.84
N PRO A 94 7.22 7.67 10.98
CA PRO A 94 6.54 6.51 10.43
C PRO A 94 7.45 5.71 9.46
N PHE A 95 8.44 6.35 8.83
CA PHE A 95 9.36 5.68 7.90
C PHE A 95 10.29 4.71 8.61
N GLN A 96 10.82 5.08 9.78
CA GLN A 96 11.62 4.17 10.58
C GLN A 96 10.86 2.92 11.04
N LYS A 97 9.53 3.04 11.25
CA LYS A 97 8.70 1.89 11.62
C LYS A 97 8.46 0.97 10.43
N VAL A 98 8.06 1.52 9.29
CA VAL A 98 7.75 0.73 8.09
C VAL A 98 9.02 0.01 7.59
N GLU A 99 10.15 0.70 7.51
CA GLU A 99 11.42 0.13 7.06
C GLU A 99 11.90 -0.99 8.00
N TYR A 100 11.71 -0.83 9.31
CA TYR A 100 12.04 -1.87 10.28
C TYR A 100 11.19 -3.13 10.07
N LEU A 101 9.87 -2.96 9.90
CA LEU A 101 8.96 -4.09 9.67
C LEU A 101 9.23 -4.77 8.32
N GLU A 102 9.52 -4.01 7.27
CA GLU A 102 9.94 -4.54 5.97
C GLU A 102 11.23 -5.36 6.09
N GLN A 103 12.22 -4.84 6.80
CA GLN A 103 13.47 -5.56 7.06
C GLN A 103 13.20 -6.88 7.81
N LYS A 104 12.33 -6.87 8.83
CA LYS A 104 11.97 -8.08 9.59
C LYS A 104 11.19 -9.08 8.76
N MET A 105 10.26 -8.63 7.93
CA MET A 105 9.54 -9.47 6.98
C MET A 105 10.50 -10.08 5.95
N GLY A 106 11.42 -9.29 5.39
CA GLY A 106 12.43 -9.76 4.46
C GLY A 106 13.35 -10.83 5.05
N GLN A 107 13.81 -10.63 6.29
CA GLN A 107 14.61 -11.61 7.03
C GLN A 107 13.85 -12.91 7.31
N ASP A 108 12.58 -12.81 7.70
CA ASP A 108 11.76 -13.97 8.05
C ASP A 108 11.36 -14.83 6.84
N ILE A 109 11.10 -14.20 5.68
CA ILE A 109 10.87 -14.88 4.39
C ILE A 109 12.19 -15.45 3.83
N GLY A 110 13.29 -14.70 3.92
CA GLY A 110 14.64 -15.20 3.64
C GLY A 110 14.93 -15.59 2.19
N HIS A 111 14.09 -15.18 1.24
CA HIS A 111 14.25 -15.43 -0.19
C HIS A 111 14.92 -14.25 -0.89
N THR A 112 15.95 -14.49 -1.72
CA THR A 112 16.71 -13.43 -2.41
C THR A 112 15.90 -12.70 -3.48
N ASN A 113 14.83 -13.32 -4.00
CA ASN A 113 13.90 -12.72 -4.95
C ASN A 113 12.67 -12.09 -4.25
N PHE A 114 12.71 -11.93 -2.94
CA PHE A 114 11.65 -11.26 -2.18
C PHE A 114 12.05 -9.83 -1.82
N ILE A 115 11.21 -8.87 -2.21
CA ILE A 115 11.38 -7.43 -1.96
C ILE A 115 10.20 -7.01 -1.08
N PRO A 116 10.36 -6.90 0.24
CA PRO A 116 9.25 -6.54 1.13
C PRO A 116 8.81 -5.09 0.88
N ASN A 117 7.51 -4.84 0.91
CA ASN A 117 6.96 -3.49 0.93
C ASN A 117 5.64 -3.39 1.71
N LEU A 118 5.50 -2.31 2.48
CA LEU A 118 4.31 -1.96 3.25
C LEU A 118 3.93 -0.51 2.94
N LEU A 119 2.64 -0.23 2.77
CA LEU A 119 2.14 1.14 2.76
C LEU A 119 2.17 1.67 4.19
N VAL A 120 2.80 2.83 4.39
CA VAL A 120 3.11 3.40 5.70
C VAL A 120 1.92 3.46 6.67
N HIS A 121 0.70 3.62 6.14
CA HIS A 121 -0.53 3.58 6.93
C HIS A 121 -1.58 2.69 6.25
N GLU A 122 -2.30 3.23 5.27
CA GLU A 122 -3.27 2.49 4.45
C GLU A 122 -3.28 3.04 3.03
N PHE A 123 -3.87 2.29 2.09
CA PHE A 123 -4.01 2.73 0.70
C PHE A 123 -4.58 4.14 0.56
N GLU A 124 -5.60 4.49 1.35
CA GLU A 124 -6.22 5.81 1.29
C GLU A 124 -5.28 6.97 1.65
N ALA A 125 -4.14 6.72 2.30
CA ALA A 125 -3.12 7.74 2.48
C ALA A 125 -2.63 8.27 1.12
N LEU A 126 -2.45 7.40 0.12
CA LEU A 126 -2.00 7.80 -1.22
C LEU A 126 -2.98 8.79 -1.88
N LEU A 127 -4.28 8.68 -1.59
CA LEU A 127 -5.31 9.55 -2.16
C LEU A 127 -5.19 11.01 -1.69
N TYR A 128 -4.51 11.26 -0.58
CA TYR A 128 -4.20 12.60 -0.11
C TYR A 128 -3.04 13.26 -0.86
N SER A 129 -2.45 12.59 -1.87
CA SER A 129 -1.45 13.20 -2.75
C SER A 129 -2.04 14.38 -3.54
N GLN A 130 -3.33 14.34 -3.88
CA GLN A 130 -4.02 15.44 -4.55
C GLN A 130 -5.53 15.44 -4.21
N PRO A 131 -5.92 15.98 -3.04
CA PRO A 131 -7.31 15.98 -2.58
C PRO A 131 -8.29 16.65 -3.56
N GLN A 132 -7.83 17.53 -4.44
CA GLN A 132 -8.62 18.23 -5.45
C GLN A 132 -9.35 17.27 -6.41
N VAL A 133 -8.78 16.09 -6.67
CA VAL A 133 -9.36 15.08 -7.58
C VAL A 133 -10.70 14.55 -7.05
N PHE A 134 -10.94 14.62 -5.73
CA PHE A 134 -12.24 14.26 -5.15
C PHE A 134 -13.39 15.15 -5.65
N ALA A 135 -13.12 16.33 -6.21
CA ALA A 135 -14.14 17.24 -6.74
C ALA A 135 -14.92 16.67 -7.93
N GLU A 136 -14.38 15.66 -8.60
CA GLU A 136 -15.04 15.00 -9.73
C GLU A 136 -16.19 14.08 -9.29
N TRP A 137 -16.14 13.63 -8.05
CA TRP A 137 -17.05 12.63 -7.48
C TRP A 137 -17.89 13.18 -6.33
N PHE A 138 -17.37 14.19 -5.63
CA PHE A 138 -17.94 14.68 -4.37
C PHE A 138 -17.98 16.20 -4.30
N ASP A 139 -18.80 16.71 -3.37
CA ASP A 139 -18.99 18.14 -3.16
C ASP A 139 -17.69 18.87 -2.77
N ALA A 140 -17.59 20.14 -3.16
CA ALA A 140 -16.44 20.99 -2.85
C ALA A 140 -16.14 21.10 -1.34
N SER A 141 -17.14 20.92 -0.47
CA SER A 141 -16.93 20.88 0.98
C SER A 141 -16.10 19.67 1.42
N VAL A 142 -16.26 18.52 0.78
CA VAL A 142 -15.45 17.32 1.05
C VAL A 142 -13.99 17.62 0.73
N VAL A 143 -13.72 18.15 -0.47
CA VAL A 143 -12.38 18.53 -0.93
C VAL A 143 -11.72 19.51 0.02
N SER A 144 -12.45 20.53 0.47
CA SER A 144 -11.92 21.52 1.41
C SER A 144 -11.53 20.90 2.76
N ILE A 145 -12.29 19.91 3.25
CA ILE A 145 -11.97 19.20 4.50
C ILE A 145 -10.74 18.31 4.31
N LEU A 146 -10.69 17.54 3.22
CA LEU A 146 -9.57 16.66 2.92
C LEU A 146 -8.26 17.45 2.72
N GLN A 147 -8.34 18.59 2.05
CA GLN A 147 -7.19 19.50 1.92
C GLN A 147 -6.75 20.07 3.27
N GLY A 148 -7.71 20.44 4.13
CA GLY A 148 -7.43 20.88 5.50
C GLY A 148 -6.74 19.81 6.34
N ASP A 149 -7.13 18.55 6.16
CA ASP A 149 -6.47 17.40 6.79
C ASP A 149 -5.06 17.18 6.22
N ARG A 150 -4.90 17.15 4.90
CA ARG A 150 -3.58 17.00 4.23
C ARG A 150 -2.57 18.04 4.70
N ASN A 151 -3.01 19.30 4.89
CA ASN A 151 -2.15 20.42 5.27
C ASN A 151 -1.63 20.34 6.72
N GLN A 152 -2.20 19.47 7.56
CA GLN A 152 -1.71 19.24 8.93
C GLN A 152 -0.50 18.31 8.99
N PHE A 153 -0.15 17.68 7.86
CA PHE A 153 0.91 16.67 7.78
C PHE A 153 1.96 17.06 6.74
N ILE A 154 3.18 16.55 6.93
CA ILE A 154 4.30 16.81 6.02
C ILE A 154 4.01 16.18 4.65
N SER A 155 3.65 14.90 4.63
CA SER A 155 3.27 14.15 3.43
C SER A 155 2.00 13.33 3.65
N PRO A 156 1.39 12.77 2.59
CA PRO A 156 0.27 11.85 2.73
C PRO A 156 0.63 10.62 3.60
N GLU A 157 1.88 10.16 3.52
CA GLU A 157 2.40 9.04 4.33
C GLU A 157 2.58 9.38 5.81
N HIS A 158 2.43 10.65 6.21
CA HIS A 158 2.41 11.06 7.62
C HIS A 158 0.99 11.14 8.20
N ILE A 159 -0.06 10.93 7.39
CA ILE A 159 -1.46 10.96 7.85
C ILE A 159 -1.70 9.71 8.70
N ASN A 160 -1.63 9.91 10.02
CA ASN A 160 -1.40 8.89 11.03
C ASN A 160 -2.36 7.69 11.08
N ASP A 161 -1.94 6.69 11.84
CA ASP A 161 -2.54 5.37 12.07
C ASP A 161 -3.50 5.30 13.27
N ASN A 162 -3.93 6.44 13.83
CA ASN A 162 -4.84 6.41 14.97
C ASN A 162 -6.19 5.80 14.51
N PRO A 163 -6.76 4.79 15.21
CA PRO A 163 -7.98 4.12 14.78
C PRO A 163 -9.19 5.02 14.53
N LEU A 164 -9.21 6.21 15.14
CA LEU A 164 -10.26 7.22 14.96
C LEU A 164 -9.94 8.23 13.86
N THR A 165 -8.68 8.35 13.44
CA THR A 165 -8.22 9.36 12.47
C THR A 165 -7.32 8.82 11.37
N ALA A 166 -7.38 7.51 11.09
CA ALA A 166 -6.76 6.90 9.92
C ALA A 166 -7.26 7.57 8.63
N PRO A 167 -6.44 7.66 7.55
CA PRO A 167 -6.82 8.25 6.26
C PRO A 167 -8.25 7.96 5.78
N SER A 168 -8.68 6.69 5.76
CA SER A 168 -10.00 6.25 5.35
C SER A 168 -11.10 6.66 6.32
N LYS A 169 -10.81 6.74 7.62
CA LYS A 169 -11.75 7.28 8.63
C LYS A 169 -11.96 8.77 8.46
N ARG A 170 -10.91 9.52 8.09
CA ARG A 170 -11.02 10.95 7.76
C ARG A 170 -11.89 11.16 6.53
N ILE A 171 -11.66 10.38 5.46
CA ILE A 171 -12.49 10.43 4.25
C ILE A 171 -13.95 10.13 4.59
N LEU A 172 -14.23 9.00 5.26
CA LEU A 172 -15.60 8.60 5.61
C LEU A 172 -16.31 9.60 6.54
N LYS A 173 -15.57 10.33 7.36
CA LYS A 173 -16.13 11.35 8.27
C LYS A 173 -16.70 12.54 7.50
N CYS A 174 -16.05 12.98 6.43
CA CYS A 174 -16.54 14.08 5.60
C CYS A 174 -17.33 13.61 4.37
N CYS A 175 -17.20 12.35 3.97
CA CYS A 175 -17.81 11.78 2.76
C CYS A 175 -18.36 10.39 3.05
N GLN A 176 -19.63 10.31 3.49
CA GLN A 176 -20.26 9.04 3.83
C GLN A 176 -20.50 8.12 2.62
N GLU A 177 -20.58 8.70 1.42
CA GLU A 177 -20.79 7.99 0.15
C GLU A 177 -19.49 7.38 -0.40
N TYR A 178 -18.35 7.60 0.26
CA TYR A 178 -17.07 7.04 -0.16
C TYR A 178 -17.04 5.52 -0.07
N ASP A 179 -17.24 4.87 -1.21
CA ASP A 179 -16.90 3.46 -1.44
C ASP A 179 -15.39 3.25 -1.62
N LYS A 180 -14.77 2.48 -0.72
CA LYS A 180 -13.32 2.21 -0.69
C LYS A 180 -12.80 1.49 -1.95
N VAL A 181 -13.61 0.64 -2.57
CA VAL A 181 -13.17 -0.15 -3.72
C VAL A 181 -13.33 0.68 -4.99
N LEU A 182 -14.52 1.20 -5.23
CA LEU A 182 -14.82 1.98 -6.42
C LEU A 182 -14.06 3.30 -6.44
N HIS A 183 -14.29 4.17 -5.45
CA HIS A 183 -13.69 5.50 -5.46
C HIS A 183 -12.20 5.43 -5.14
N GLY A 184 -11.76 4.54 -4.24
CA GLY A 184 -10.34 4.38 -3.95
C GLY A 184 -9.52 4.08 -5.21
N SER A 185 -10.00 3.16 -6.06
CA SER A 185 -9.33 2.80 -7.30
C SER A 185 -9.36 3.95 -8.32
N LEU A 186 -10.52 4.55 -8.55
CA LEU A 186 -10.69 5.61 -9.55
C LEU A 186 -9.91 6.87 -9.18
N LEU A 187 -9.96 7.29 -7.92
CA LEU A 187 -9.19 8.45 -7.46
C LEU A 187 -7.69 8.22 -7.58
N ALA A 188 -7.20 7.02 -7.27
CA ALA A 188 -5.78 6.72 -7.42
C ALA A 188 -5.31 6.75 -8.88
N ILE A 189 -6.16 6.31 -9.82
CA ILE A 189 -5.93 6.42 -11.27
C ILE A 189 -5.88 7.89 -11.69
N GLU A 190 -6.87 8.70 -11.32
CA GLU A 190 -6.97 10.11 -11.71
C GLU A 190 -5.89 11.00 -11.08
N ILE A 191 -5.49 10.73 -9.83
CA ILE A 191 -4.34 11.41 -9.19
C ILE A 191 -3.05 11.13 -9.97
N GLY A 192 -2.92 9.90 -10.50
CA GLY A 192 -1.80 9.49 -11.32
C GLY A 192 -0.53 9.16 -10.53
N LEU A 193 0.29 8.29 -11.14
CA LEU A 193 1.47 7.74 -10.49
C LEU A 193 2.53 8.80 -10.16
N ASP A 194 2.76 9.75 -11.06
CA ASP A 194 3.80 10.78 -10.87
C ASP A 194 3.50 11.67 -9.66
N THR A 195 2.25 12.06 -9.48
CA THR A 195 1.81 12.85 -8.32
C THR A 195 1.99 12.05 -7.03
N ILE A 196 1.59 10.78 -7.01
CA ILE A 196 1.77 9.90 -5.85
C ILE A 196 3.25 9.76 -5.51
N ARG A 197 4.13 9.49 -6.50
CA ARG A 197 5.58 9.39 -6.30
C ARG A 197 6.19 10.68 -5.75
N GLN A 198 5.75 11.84 -6.24
CA GLN A 198 6.26 13.12 -5.78
C GLN A 198 5.88 13.40 -4.32
N GLN A 199 4.69 12.96 -3.89
CA GLN A 199 4.17 13.24 -2.55
C GLN A 199 4.51 12.17 -1.53
N CYS A 200 4.70 10.91 -1.95
CA CYS A 200 4.89 9.75 -1.09
C CYS A 200 6.29 9.16 -1.30
N GLN A 201 7.22 9.51 -0.39
CA GLN A 201 8.63 9.18 -0.51
C GLN A 201 8.90 7.68 -0.31
N HIS A 202 8.26 7.04 0.66
CA HIS A 202 8.47 5.61 0.91
C HIS A 202 7.91 4.78 -0.26
N PHE A 203 6.69 5.10 -0.71
CA PHE A 203 6.11 4.51 -1.91
C PHE A 203 7.00 4.72 -3.15
N HIS A 204 7.53 5.93 -3.35
CA HIS A 204 8.46 6.21 -4.45
C HIS A 204 9.71 5.35 -4.36
N GLN A 205 10.29 5.20 -3.17
CA GLN A 205 11.48 4.39 -2.95
C GLN A 205 11.22 2.90 -3.25
N TRP A 206 10.04 2.38 -2.91
CA TRP A 206 9.64 1.03 -3.28
C TRP A 206 9.65 0.84 -4.81
N LEU A 207 9.08 1.78 -5.55
CA LEU A 207 9.09 1.70 -7.02
C LEU A 207 10.50 1.80 -7.60
N LEU A 208 11.35 2.68 -7.07
CA LEU A 208 12.77 2.72 -7.46
C LEU A 208 13.47 1.38 -7.21
N ASN A 209 13.17 0.69 -6.11
CA ASN A 209 13.74 -0.62 -5.84
C ASN A 209 13.30 -1.64 -6.91
N LEU A 210 12.03 -1.61 -7.31
CA LEU A 210 11.50 -2.47 -8.38
C LEU A 210 12.06 -2.10 -9.76
N GLU A 211 12.37 -0.84 -10.03
CA GLU A 211 12.97 -0.40 -11.31
C GLU A 211 14.42 -0.88 -11.48
N ASN A 212 15.10 -1.23 -10.39
CA ASN A 212 16.52 -1.59 -10.37
C ASN A 212 16.79 -3.11 -10.22
N ILE A 213 15.77 -3.95 -10.44
CA ILE A 213 15.86 -5.42 -10.35
C ILE A 213 16.46 -6.09 -11.60
#